data_AF-A0A7W9HAI0-F1
#
_entry.id   AF-A0A7W9HAI0-F1
#
_cell.length_a   1.000
_cell.length_b   1.000
_cell.length_c   1.000
_cell.angle_alpha   90.00
_cell.angle_beta   90.00
_cell.angle_gamma   90.00
#
_symmetry.space_group_name_H-M   'P 1'
#
loop_
_entity.id
_entity.type
_entity.pdbx_description
1 polymer ?
#
loop_
_entity_poly.entity_id
_entity_poly.type
_entity_poly.pdbx_seq_one_letter_code
_entity_poly.pdbx_strand_id
1 'polypeptide(L)'
;MQRGFLVGAVGGVAAMAAVGGVLTHLLAAKDVQHTTIDPHPGQPHVKVDGHPAVERTILQARIEGWYHPLPWVGKDIDEVSCPAHLKAVAGATGTCTARAGGERVSIPVRVIKVEGNPATPRVTWKFER
;
A
#
# COMPACT_ATOMS: atom_id res chain seq x y z
N MET A 1 -4.35 -52.74 10.51
CA MET A 1 -4.42 -51.84 9.34
C MET A 1 -4.97 -50.47 9.80
N GLN A 2 -4.14 -49.59 10.38
CA GLN A 2 -4.68 -48.34 10.97
C GLN A 2 -3.70 -47.14 11.03
N ARG A 3 -2.41 -47.33 10.68
CA ARG A 3 -1.39 -46.26 10.76
C ARG A 3 -1.22 -45.44 9.46
N GLY A 4 -1.67 -45.95 8.31
CA GLY A 4 -1.48 -45.28 7.01
C GLY A 4 -2.45 -44.12 6.74
N PHE A 5 -3.69 -44.22 7.23
CA PHE A 5 -4.73 -43.22 6.95
C PHE A 5 -4.59 -41.92 7.76
N LEU A 6 -4.07 -42.01 8.99
CA LEU A 6 -3.84 -40.83 9.84
C LEU A 6 -2.68 -39.96 9.31
N VAL A 7 -1.65 -40.58 8.75
CA VAL A 7 -0.49 -39.85 8.19
C VAL A 7 -0.87 -39.09 6.91
N GLY A 8 -1.70 -39.69 6.04
CA GLY A 8 -2.18 -39.04 4.82
C GLY A 8 -3.09 -37.84 5.08
N ALA A 9 -3.98 -37.93 6.07
CA ALA A 9 -4.91 -36.84 6.41
C ALA A 9 -4.19 -35.64 7.05
N VAL A 10 -3.25 -35.88 7.97
CA VAL A 10 -2.49 -34.80 8.63
C VAL A 10 -1.54 -34.10 7.65
N GLY A 11 -0.88 -34.86 6.76
CA GLY A 11 -0.02 -34.30 5.72
C GLY A 11 -0.79 -33.44 4.71
N GLY A 12 -1.98 -33.87 4.30
CA GLY A 12 -2.84 -33.12 3.38
C GLY A 12 -3.36 -31.81 3.97
N VAL A 13 -3.78 -31.81 5.24
CA VAL A 13 -4.26 -30.60 5.94
C VAL A 13 -3.13 -29.58 6.13
N ALA A 14 -1.93 -30.03 6.48
CA ALA A 14 -0.77 -29.14 6.63
C ALA A 14 -0.37 -28.48 5.29
N ALA A 15 -0.39 -29.24 4.20
CA ALA A 15 -0.09 -28.71 2.86
C ALA A 15 -1.14 -27.68 2.41
N MET A 16 -2.44 -27.96 2.61
CA MET A 16 -3.52 -27.03 2.28
C MET A 16 -3.47 -25.77 3.14
N ALA A 17 -3.16 -25.89 4.44
CA ALA A 17 -3.01 -24.74 5.33
C ALA A 17 -1.80 -23.86 4.95
N ALA A 18 -0.68 -24.47 4.56
CA ALA A 18 0.49 -23.73 4.10
C ALA A 18 0.23 -22.99 2.79
N VAL A 19 -0.35 -23.65 1.79
CA VAL A 19 -0.69 -23.03 0.50
C VAL A 19 -1.76 -21.95 0.68
N GLY A 20 -2.82 -22.24 1.45
CA GLY A 20 -3.86 -21.28 1.78
C GLY A 20 -3.30 -20.07 2.53
N GLY A 21 -2.47 -20.29 3.55
CA GLY A 21 -1.84 -19.22 4.32
C GLY A 21 -0.94 -18.32 3.48
N VAL A 22 -0.11 -18.90 2.60
CA VAL A 22 0.75 -18.12 1.69
C VAL A 22 -0.09 -17.34 0.68
N LEU A 23 -1.12 -17.95 0.08
CA LEU A 23 -2.00 -17.28 -0.87
C LEU A 23 -2.76 -16.13 -0.20
N THR A 24 -3.28 -16.32 1.01
CA THR A 24 -3.94 -15.28 1.79
C THR A 24 -2.96 -14.16 2.18
N HIS A 25 -1.71 -14.48 2.54
CA HIS A 25 -0.69 -13.47 2.84
C HIS A 25 -0.34 -12.61 1.61
N LEU A 26 -0.20 -13.24 0.44
CA LEU A 26 0.03 -12.53 -0.82
C LEU A 26 -1.18 -11.66 -1.20
N LEU A 27 -2.40 -12.12 -0.95
CA LEU A 27 -3.62 -11.36 -1.16
C LEU A 27 -3.87 -10.28 -0.09
N ALA A 28 -3.25 -10.37 1.09
CA ALA A 28 -3.37 -9.36 2.15
C ALA A 28 -2.41 -8.18 1.96
N ALA A 29 -1.41 -8.28 1.06
CA ALA A 29 -0.50 -7.18 0.73
C ALA A 29 -1.16 -6.02 -0.06
N LYS A 30 -2.49 -5.97 -0.17
CA LYS A 30 -3.27 -5.00 -0.96
C LYS A 30 -3.12 -3.54 -0.50
N ASP A 31 -2.69 -3.32 0.74
CA ASP A 31 -2.46 -1.97 1.28
C ASP A 31 -1.11 -1.38 0.86
N VAL A 32 -0.25 -2.19 0.20
CA VAL A 32 1.06 -1.78 -0.28
C VAL A 32 0.95 -1.26 -1.70
N GLN A 33 1.46 -0.05 -1.91
CA GLN A 33 1.51 0.64 -3.19
C GLN A 33 2.96 0.80 -3.64
N HIS A 34 3.18 0.64 -4.94
CA HIS A 34 4.48 0.85 -5.57
C HIS A 34 4.38 2.02 -6.53
N THR A 35 5.24 3.02 -6.34
CA THR A 35 5.31 4.20 -7.20
C THR A 35 6.75 4.38 -7.67
N THR A 36 6.97 4.25 -8.97
CA THR A 36 8.24 4.66 -9.57
C THR A 36 8.19 6.16 -9.80
N ILE A 37 9.15 6.88 -9.25
CA ILE A 37 9.33 8.31 -9.53
C ILE A 37 10.18 8.38 -10.79
N ASP A 38 9.61 8.87 -11.88
CA ASP A 38 10.30 8.97 -13.16
C ASP A 38 10.38 10.43 -13.61
N PRO A 39 11.54 11.10 -13.48
CA PRO A 39 11.74 12.46 -13.94
C PRO A 39 12.03 12.47 -15.44
N HIS A 40 11.08 12.02 -16.26
CA HIS A 40 11.16 12.32 -17.70
C HIS A 40 10.91 13.82 -17.92
N PRO A 41 11.60 14.46 -18.89
CA PRO A 41 11.32 15.83 -19.28
C PRO A 41 9.83 15.98 -19.65
N GLY A 42 9.11 16.83 -18.91
CA GLY A 42 7.67 17.05 -19.10
C GLY A 42 6.75 16.25 -18.16
N GLN A 43 7.27 15.35 -17.32
CA GLN A 43 6.52 14.73 -16.23
C GLN A 43 6.76 15.50 -14.91
N PRO A 44 5.70 15.79 -14.12
CA PRO A 44 5.85 16.45 -12.83
C PRO A 44 6.62 15.55 -11.86
N HIS A 45 7.83 15.95 -11.52
CA HIS A 45 8.59 15.35 -10.43
C HIS A 45 8.75 16.39 -9.34
N VAL A 46 8.35 16.02 -8.12
CA VAL A 46 8.38 16.89 -6.97
C VAL A 46 9.47 16.46 -6.01
N LYS A 47 10.05 17.44 -5.31
CA LYS A 47 11.03 17.20 -4.26
C LYS A 47 10.56 17.79 -2.94
N VAL A 48 10.86 17.10 -1.85
CA VAL A 48 10.66 17.56 -0.47
C VAL A 48 12.00 17.44 0.24
N ASP A 49 12.49 18.53 0.82
CA ASP A 49 13.80 18.59 1.46
C ASP A 49 14.96 18.08 0.57
N GLY A 50 14.92 18.39 -0.73
CA GLY A 50 15.92 17.93 -1.70
C GLY A 50 15.81 16.45 -2.12
N HIS A 51 14.90 15.68 -1.52
CA HIS A 51 14.65 14.28 -1.88
C HIS A 51 13.50 14.19 -2.88
N PRO A 52 13.52 13.22 -3.81
CA PRO A 52 12.33 12.88 -4.60
C PRO A 52 11.12 12.62 -3.70
N ALA A 53 9.92 12.87 -4.20
CA ALA A 53 8.70 12.63 -3.45
C ALA A 53 7.60 12.04 -4.35
N VAL A 54 6.76 11.21 -3.76
CA VAL A 54 5.50 10.79 -4.38
C VAL A 54 4.56 11.98 -4.35
N GLU A 55 4.01 12.34 -5.52
CA GLU A 55 3.18 13.51 -5.66
C GLU A 55 1.85 13.37 -4.88
N ARG A 56 1.36 14.47 -4.30
CA ARG A 56 0.09 14.47 -3.56
C ARG A 56 -1.10 14.04 -4.43
N THR A 57 -1.07 14.35 -5.73
CA THR A 57 -2.09 13.96 -6.71
C THR A 57 -2.05 12.45 -6.96
N ILE A 58 -0.86 11.84 -6.98
CA ILE A 58 -0.71 10.38 -7.04
C ILE A 58 -1.28 9.75 -5.78
N LEU A 59 -0.99 10.31 -4.59
CA LEU A 59 -1.57 9.82 -3.34
C LEU A 59 -3.10 9.92 -3.37
N GLN A 60 -3.66 11.07 -3.77
CA GLN A 60 -5.10 11.29 -3.90
C GLN A 60 -5.74 10.30 -4.88
N ALA A 61 -5.24 10.25 -6.12
CA ALA A 61 -5.77 9.34 -7.14
C ALA A 61 -5.63 7.87 -6.75
N ARG A 62 -4.58 7.51 -5.98
CA ARG A 62 -4.41 6.15 -5.49
C ARG A 62 -5.33 5.82 -4.34
N ILE A 63 -5.56 6.78 -3.45
CA ILE A 63 -6.61 6.69 -2.45
C ILE A 63 -7.93 6.51 -3.21
N GLU A 64 -8.40 7.50 -3.97
CA GLU A 64 -9.68 7.49 -4.72
C GLU A 64 -9.89 6.27 -5.62
N GLY A 65 -8.86 5.82 -6.35
CA GLY A 65 -8.96 4.74 -7.33
C GLY A 65 -8.87 3.33 -6.75
N TRP A 66 -8.36 3.13 -5.54
CA TRP A 66 -8.12 1.80 -4.95
C TRP A 66 -8.95 1.54 -3.69
N TYR A 67 -10.24 1.88 -3.70
CA TYR A 67 -11.11 1.81 -2.51
C TYR A 67 -11.68 0.44 -2.10
N HIS A 68 -11.24 -0.66 -2.69
CA HIS A 68 -11.74 -1.99 -2.32
C HIS A 68 -11.03 -2.75 -1.17
N PRO A 69 -9.84 -2.35 -0.65
CA PRO A 69 -9.17 -3.09 0.42
C PRO A 69 -8.99 -2.37 1.77
N LEU A 70 -9.43 -1.12 1.99
CA LEU A 70 -9.26 -0.43 3.28
C LEU A 70 -10.54 -0.48 4.14
N PRO A 71 -10.81 -1.57 4.89
CA PRO A 71 -12.08 -1.76 5.59
C PRO A 71 -12.37 -0.74 6.69
N TRP A 72 -11.39 0.06 7.11
CA TRP A 72 -11.57 1.07 8.16
C TRP A 72 -11.89 2.47 7.63
N VAL A 73 -11.69 2.73 6.33
CA VAL A 73 -11.97 4.05 5.74
C VAL A 73 -13.43 4.11 5.26
N GLY A 74 -14.00 2.99 4.81
CA GLY A 74 -15.37 2.91 4.29
C GLY A 74 -15.41 2.48 2.82
N LYS A 75 -16.61 2.18 2.30
CA LYS A 75 -16.81 1.74 0.90
C LYS A 75 -16.90 2.90 -0.08
N ASP A 76 -17.49 4.01 0.38
CA ASP A 76 -17.70 5.21 -0.41
C ASP A 76 -17.00 6.36 0.30
N ILE A 77 -16.09 6.98 -0.43
CA ILE A 77 -15.37 8.15 0.03
C ILE A 77 -15.34 9.21 -1.06
N ASP A 78 -15.16 10.43 -0.60
CA ASP A 78 -15.08 11.60 -1.45
C ASP A 78 -14.16 12.65 -0.80
N GLU A 79 -13.94 13.76 -1.49
CA GLU A 79 -13.14 14.88 -0.99
C GLU A 79 -11.73 14.49 -0.50
N VAL A 80 -11.03 13.62 -1.25
CA VAL A 80 -9.69 13.18 -0.85
C VAL A 80 -8.70 14.32 -0.95
N SER A 81 -8.05 14.62 0.17
CA SER A 81 -7.08 15.70 0.28
C SER A 81 -5.78 15.20 0.90
N CYS A 82 -4.68 15.38 0.17
CA CYS A 82 -3.33 15.14 0.68
C CYS A 82 -2.60 16.50 0.75
N PRO A 83 -2.36 17.05 1.95
CA PRO A 83 -1.83 18.41 2.11
C PRO A 83 -0.36 18.54 1.67
N ALA A 84 0.37 17.43 1.60
CA ALA A 84 1.78 17.40 1.27
C ALA A 84 2.12 16.22 0.35
N HIS A 85 3.25 16.34 -0.34
CA HIS A 85 3.89 15.24 -1.06
C HIS A 85 4.54 14.27 -0.07
N LEU A 86 4.60 12.99 -0.39
CA LEU A 86 5.21 11.99 0.47
C LEU A 86 6.69 11.83 0.10
N LYS A 87 7.58 12.28 0.97
CA LYS A 87 9.04 12.19 0.77
C LYS A 87 9.48 10.75 0.51
N ALA A 88 10.27 10.51 -0.53
CA ALA A 88 10.81 9.20 -0.88
C ALA A 88 11.98 8.80 0.02
N VAL A 89 11.71 8.67 1.32
CA VAL A 89 12.66 8.20 2.33
C VAL A 89 11.96 7.14 3.17
N ALA A 90 12.62 6.01 3.41
CA ALA A 90 12.06 4.95 4.24
C ALA A 90 11.68 5.49 5.64
N GLY A 91 10.49 5.16 6.09
CA GLY A 91 9.93 5.64 7.35
C GLY A 91 9.23 7.00 7.27
N ALA A 92 9.34 7.74 6.15
CA ALA A 92 8.59 8.98 5.96
C ALA A 92 7.09 8.73 6.02
N THR A 93 6.37 9.62 6.71
CA THR A 93 4.92 9.53 6.93
C THR A 93 4.21 10.74 6.34
N GLY A 94 2.97 10.53 5.94
CA GLY A 94 2.03 11.58 5.56
C GLY A 94 0.65 11.24 6.10
N THR A 95 -0.25 12.22 6.07
CA THR A 95 -1.65 12.01 6.45
C THR A 95 -2.51 12.71 5.42
N CYS A 96 -3.27 11.91 4.67
CA CYS A 96 -4.35 12.42 3.84
C CYS A 96 -5.66 12.38 4.61
N THR A 97 -6.67 13.07 4.12
CA THR A 97 -8.03 13.04 4.66
C THR A 97 -9.02 12.73 3.56
N ALA A 98 -10.14 12.13 3.93
CA ALA A 98 -11.28 11.96 3.04
C ALA A 98 -12.59 12.19 3.81
N ARG A 99 -13.69 12.25 3.10
CA ARG A 99 -15.02 12.04 3.65
C ARG A 99 -15.41 10.58 3.48
N ALA A 100 -16.04 10.00 4.48
CA ALA A 100 -16.61 8.66 4.43
C ALA A 100 -17.94 8.66 5.19
N GLY A 101 -19.05 8.34 4.51
CA GLY A 101 -20.37 8.35 5.14
C GLY A 101 -20.76 9.70 5.77
N GLY A 102 -20.24 10.81 5.25
CA GLY A 102 -20.46 12.16 5.78
C GLY A 102 -19.50 12.58 6.90
N GLU A 103 -18.63 11.71 7.39
CA GLU A 103 -17.62 12.04 8.41
C GLU A 103 -16.23 12.24 7.80
N ARG A 104 -15.39 13.05 8.46
CA ARG A 104 -14.01 13.24 8.03
C ARG A 104 -13.14 12.13 8.61
N VAL A 105 -12.41 11.42 7.77
CA VAL A 105 -11.51 10.34 8.15
C VAL A 105 -10.05 10.68 7.83
N SER A 106 -9.14 10.23 8.67
CA SER A 106 -7.69 10.36 8.46
C SER A 106 -7.12 9.09 7.86
N ILE A 107 -6.27 9.26 6.86
CA ILE A 107 -5.65 8.18 6.09
C ILE A 107 -4.13 8.37 6.22
N PRO A 108 -3.51 7.81 7.27
CA PRO A 108 -2.06 7.84 7.41
C PRO A 108 -1.40 6.98 6.34
N VAL A 109 -0.27 7.44 5.80
CA VAL A 109 0.54 6.75 4.81
C VAL A 109 1.99 6.70 5.26
N ARG A 110 2.69 5.62 4.94
CA ARG A 110 4.11 5.45 5.28
C ARG A 110 4.89 4.85 4.12
N VAL A 111 6.06 5.41 3.85
CA VAL A 111 7.07 4.78 2.99
C VAL A 111 7.75 3.63 3.73
N ILE A 112 7.66 2.42 3.18
CA ILE A 112 8.28 1.22 3.77
C ILE A 112 9.63 0.90 3.12
N LYS A 113 9.82 1.26 1.84
CA LYS A 113 11.06 0.97 1.12
C LYS A 113 11.27 1.97 0.00
N VAL A 114 12.53 2.30 -0.25
CA VAL A 114 12.97 3.05 -1.44
C VAL A 114 14.09 2.25 -2.07
N GLU A 115 13.98 1.94 -3.36
CA GLU A 115 14.94 1.09 -4.07
C GLU A 115 15.18 1.60 -5.50
N GLY A 116 16.23 1.11 -6.14
CA GLY A 116 16.58 1.50 -7.51
C GLY A 116 17.50 2.72 -7.59
N ASN A 117 17.53 3.35 -8.76
CA ASN A 117 18.42 4.47 -9.05
C ASN A 117 17.95 5.73 -8.27
N PRO A 118 18.84 6.47 -7.59
CA PRO A 118 18.49 7.72 -6.90
C PRO A 118 17.82 8.78 -7.80
N ALA A 119 18.08 8.75 -9.11
CA ALA A 119 17.41 9.62 -10.08
C ALA A 119 15.99 9.14 -10.42
N THR A 120 15.73 7.83 -10.37
CA THR A 120 14.43 7.21 -10.68
C THR A 120 14.01 6.20 -9.60
N PRO A 121 13.84 6.64 -8.34
CA PRO A 121 13.63 5.70 -7.25
C PRO A 121 12.25 5.05 -7.34
N ARG A 122 12.21 3.77 -7.02
CA ARG A 122 10.97 3.04 -6.77
C ARG A 122 10.63 3.15 -5.29
N VAL A 123 9.56 3.84 -4.99
CA VAL A 123 9.03 4.05 -3.64
C VAL A 123 7.94 3.02 -3.40
N THR A 124 8.12 2.23 -2.35
CA THR A 124 7.07 1.37 -1.82
C THR A 124 6.54 2.00 -0.55
N TRP A 125 5.23 2.21 -0.51
CA TRP A 125 4.53 2.84 0.61
C TRP A 125 3.24 2.09 0.89
N LYS A 126 2.65 2.31 2.05
CA LYS A 126 1.40 1.66 2.46
C LYS A 126 0.49 2.64 3.19
N PHE A 127 -0.77 2.27 3.27
CA PHE A 127 -1.70 2.86 4.23
C PHE A 127 -1.42 2.32 5.63
N GLU A 128 -1.56 3.16 6.64
CA GLU A 128 -1.52 2.75 8.05
C GLU A 128 -2.93 2.79 8.66
N ARG A 129 -3.08 2.06 9.78
CA ARG A 129 -4.24 2.14 10.66
C ARG A 129 -3.82 2.88 11.93
#